data_AF-A0A1Y2X884-F1
#
_entry.id   AF-A0A1Y2X884-F1
#
_cell.length_a   1.000
_cell.length_b   1.000
_cell.length_c   1.000
_cell.angle_alpha   90.00
_cell.angle_beta   90.00
_cell.angle_gamma   90.00
#
_symmetry.space_group_name_H-M   'P 1'
#
loop_
_entity.id
_entity.type
_entity.pdbx_description
1 polymer ?
#
loop_
_entity_poly.entity_id
_entity_poly.type
_entity_poly.pdbx_seq_one_letter_code
_entity_poly.pdbx_strand_id
1 'polypeptide(L)'
;MSSHKKLYIISHDRHTELSPPPDLLYDLRCVPNPPKATRETHTGESHQIRDGLMHDPKFRELLEEAKAEIHGAMQAAEEMEEEDETAVRVGCLCGSGHHRSVAFSEHLAQMEWPEDWEVELQHRDLAPEVKREKKRERERR
;
A
#
# COMPACT_ATOMS: atom_id res chain seq x y z
N MET A 1 -13.91 13.71 23.95
CA MET A 1 -12.87 13.95 22.94
C MET A 1 -12.96 12.79 21.97
N SER A 2 -13.12 13.03 20.67
CA SER A 2 -13.09 11.93 19.71
C SER A 2 -11.66 11.40 19.70
N SER A 3 -11.46 10.13 20.04
CA SER A 3 -10.16 9.50 19.81
C SER A 3 -9.90 9.54 18.30
N HIS A 4 -8.73 10.01 17.89
CA HIS A 4 -8.37 10.06 16.47
C HIS A 4 -7.81 8.68 16.10
N LYS A 5 -8.61 7.86 15.41
CA LYS A 5 -8.19 6.54 14.95
C LYS A 5 -7.62 6.62 13.56
N LYS A 6 -6.44 6.02 13.33
CA LYS A 6 -5.73 6.11 12.05
C LYS A 6 -5.31 4.77 11.48
N LEU A 7 -5.67 4.54 10.22
CA LEU A 7 -5.14 3.45 9.41
C LEU A 7 -4.05 3.99 8.48
N TYR A 8 -2.80 3.73 8.83
CA TYR A 8 -1.66 4.06 7.98
C TYR A 8 -1.40 2.94 6.98
N ILE A 9 -1.36 3.27 5.69
CA ILE A 9 -1.04 2.33 4.61
C ILE A 9 0.21 2.83 3.90
N ILE A 10 1.33 2.14 4.07
CA ILE A 10 2.65 2.63 3.65
C ILE A 10 3.27 1.66 2.65
N SER A 11 3.39 2.10 1.39
CA SER A 11 4.13 1.33 0.39
C SER A 11 5.62 1.63 0.45
N HIS A 12 6.45 0.59 0.36
CA HIS A 12 7.88 0.71 0.45
C HIS A 12 8.67 -0.37 -0.30
N ASP A 13 9.99 -0.19 -0.36
CA ASP A 13 10.97 -1.08 -0.94
C ASP A 13 11.53 -2.08 0.09
N ARG A 14 12.35 -3.01 -0.39
CA ARG A 14 12.97 -4.06 0.43
C ARG A 14 14.24 -3.64 1.18
N HIS A 15 14.74 -2.43 0.94
CA HIS A 15 16.08 -2.01 1.37
C HIS A 15 16.05 -1.21 2.66
N THR A 16 14.96 -0.48 2.88
CA THR A 16 14.79 0.36 4.08
C THR A 16 13.62 -0.17 4.89
N GLU A 17 13.81 -0.31 6.20
CA GLU A 17 12.73 -0.66 7.13
C GLU A 17 11.82 0.55 7.38
N LEU A 18 10.58 0.30 7.77
CA LEU A 18 9.69 1.38 8.23
C LEU A 18 9.99 1.69 9.71
N SER A 19 9.92 2.97 10.05
CA SER A 19 10.01 3.45 11.42
C SER A 19 8.87 4.45 11.65
N PRO A 20 7.91 4.14 12.54
CA PRO A 20 7.79 2.91 13.34
C PRO A 20 7.57 1.64 12.48
N PRO A 21 7.87 0.44 13.02
CA PRO A 21 7.58 -0.81 12.34
C PRO A 21 6.06 -0.94 12.09
N PRO A 22 5.66 -1.63 11.02
CA PRO A 22 4.24 -1.88 10.75
C PRO A 22 3.70 -2.98 11.67
N ASP A 23 2.42 -2.88 12.01
CA ASP A 23 1.67 -3.92 12.73
C ASP A 23 1.40 -5.11 11.79
N LEU A 24 1.13 -4.83 10.52
CA LEU A 24 0.91 -5.81 9.45
C LEU A 24 1.85 -5.53 8.27
N LEU A 25 2.55 -6.56 7.77
CA LEU A 25 3.49 -6.43 6.65
C LEU A 25 3.17 -7.41 5.53
N TYR A 26 2.89 -6.89 4.35
CA TYR A 26 2.65 -7.69 3.14
C TYR A 26 3.86 -7.60 2.20
N ASP A 27 4.43 -8.74 1.81
CA ASP A 27 5.51 -8.81 0.81
C ASP A 27 4.96 -9.15 -0.58
N LEU A 28 4.78 -8.12 -1.40
CA LEU A 28 4.24 -8.21 -2.76
C LEU A 28 5.30 -8.67 -3.77
N ARG A 29 6.47 -9.16 -3.35
CA ARG A 29 7.40 -9.83 -4.28
C ARG A 29 6.88 -11.20 -4.70
N CYS A 30 5.92 -11.75 -3.96
CA CYS A 30 5.30 -13.05 -4.21
C CYS A 30 4.24 -13.04 -5.33
N VAL A 31 3.80 -11.87 -5.81
CA VAL A 31 2.89 -11.70 -6.97
C VAL A 31 3.68 -11.38 -8.25
N PRO A 32 3.12 -11.65 -9.45
CA PRO A 32 3.80 -11.38 -10.72
C PRO A 32 4.29 -9.95 -10.85
N ASN A 33 5.50 -9.78 -11.37
CA ASN A 33 6.06 -8.46 -11.64
C ASN A 33 5.39 -7.89 -12.89
N PRO A 34 4.85 -6.64 -12.88
CA PRO A 34 4.25 -6.07 -14.06
C PRO A 34 5.21 -6.06 -15.27
N PRO A 35 4.71 -6.12 -16.52
CA PRO A 35 5.55 -6.18 -17.70
C PRO A 35 6.59 -5.06 -17.73
N LYS A 36 7.82 -5.38 -18.16
CA LYS A 36 8.93 -4.41 -18.19
C LYS A 36 8.56 -3.13 -18.94
N ALA A 37 7.93 -3.25 -20.11
CA ALA A 37 7.48 -2.12 -20.90
C ALA A 37 6.55 -1.17 -20.13
N THR A 38 5.65 -1.70 -19.30
CA THR A 38 4.75 -0.92 -18.44
C THR A 38 5.50 -0.28 -17.29
N ARG A 39 6.37 -1.03 -16.59
CA ARG A 39 7.14 -0.53 -15.43
C ARG A 39 8.15 0.56 -15.76
N GLU A 40 8.59 0.64 -17.01
CA GLU A 40 9.48 1.70 -17.49
C GLU A 40 8.77 3.05 -17.61
N THR A 41 7.45 3.04 -17.82
CA THR A 41 6.65 4.25 -18.16
C THR A 41 5.57 4.59 -17.13
N HIS A 42 5.31 3.68 -16.19
CA HIS A 42 4.24 3.78 -15.20
C HIS A 42 4.68 3.37 -13.80
N THR A 43 3.92 3.82 -12.80
CA THR A 43 4.03 3.50 -11.37
C THR A 43 2.79 2.75 -10.91
N GLY A 44 2.79 2.23 -9.68
CA GLY A 44 1.62 1.56 -9.10
C GLY A 44 0.41 2.48 -8.88
N GLU A 45 0.57 3.81 -8.96
CA GLU A 45 -0.57 4.75 -8.94
C GLU A 45 -1.37 4.70 -10.25
N SER A 46 -0.75 4.22 -11.33
CA SER A 46 -1.40 4.19 -12.64
C SER A 46 -2.45 3.10 -12.72
N HIS A 47 -3.61 3.43 -13.31
CA HIS A 47 -4.65 2.44 -13.60
C HIS A 47 -4.10 1.23 -14.34
N GLN A 48 -3.18 1.42 -15.30
CA GLN A 48 -2.62 0.32 -16.09
C GLN A 48 -1.86 -0.72 -15.25
N ILE A 49 -1.13 -0.30 -14.21
CA ILE A 49 -0.45 -1.25 -13.31
C ILE A 49 -1.42 -1.85 -12.30
N ARG A 50 -2.34 -1.05 -11.72
CA ARG A 50 -3.34 -1.54 -10.77
C ARG A 50 -4.26 -2.60 -11.39
N ASP A 51 -4.90 -2.25 -12.50
CA ASP A 51 -5.80 -3.14 -13.23
C ASP A 51 -5.07 -4.39 -13.73
N GLY A 52 -3.85 -4.23 -14.25
CA GLY A 52 -3.03 -5.37 -14.68
C GLY A 52 -2.72 -6.37 -13.55
N LEU A 53 -2.50 -5.89 -12.32
CA LEU A 53 -2.27 -6.75 -11.16
C LEU A 53 -3.57 -7.40 -10.65
N MET A 54 -4.72 -6.74 -10.77
CA MET A 54 -6.03 -7.30 -10.40
C MET A 54 -6.43 -8.54 -11.22
N HIS A 55 -5.85 -8.73 -12.41
CA HIS A 55 -6.06 -9.94 -13.19
C HIS A 55 -5.38 -11.19 -12.57
N ASP A 56 -4.42 -11.01 -11.66
CA ASP A 56 -3.75 -12.09 -10.96
C ASP A 56 -4.62 -12.57 -9.77
N PRO A 57 -4.98 -13.87 -9.70
CA PRO A 57 -5.77 -14.39 -8.58
C PRO A 57 -5.10 -14.18 -7.22
N LYS A 58 -3.78 -14.39 -7.15
CA LYS A 58 -3.03 -14.27 -5.89
C LYS A 58 -2.99 -12.83 -5.38
N PHE A 59 -2.89 -11.83 -6.26
CA PHE A 59 -3.00 -10.43 -5.88
C PHE A 59 -4.36 -10.09 -5.26
N ARG A 60 -5.45 -10.64 -5.83
CA ARG A 60 -6.81 -10.46 -5.28
C ARG A 60 -6.99 -11.18 -3.95
N GLU A 61 -6.52 -12.42 -3.84
CA GLU A 61 -6.56 -13.18 -2.59
C GLU A 61 -5.83 -12.45 -1.46
N LEU A 62 -4.64 -11.90 -1.73
CA LEU A 62 -3.89 -11.11 -0.75
C LEU A 62 -4.61 -9.82 -0.35
N LEU A 63 -5.35 -9.18 -1.25
CA LEU A 63 -6.13 -7.98 -0.92
C LEU A 63 -7.28 -8.30 0.04
N GLU A 64 -7.99 -9.40 -0.19
CA GLU A 64 -9.08 -9.84 0.68
C GLU A 64 -8.56 -10.32 2.05
N GLU A 65 -7.45 -11.07 2.06
CA GLU A 65 -6.76 -11.47 3.30
C GLU A 65 -6.32 -10.25 4.10
N ALA A 66 -5.66 -9.29 3.44
CA ALA A 66 -5.22 -8.06 4.08
C ALA A 66 -6.41 -7.25 4.64
N LYS A 67 -7.52 -7.16 3.91
CA LYS A 67 -8.72 -6.49 4.40
C LYS A 67 -9.23 -7.11 5.70
N ALA A 68 -9.32 -8.44 5.75
CA ALA A 68 -9.79 -9.15 6.93
C ALA A 68 -8.84 -8.97 8.13
N GLU A 69 -7.53 -9.07 7.91
CA GLU A 69 -6.52 -8.89 8.95
C GLU A 69 -6.47 -7.46 9.50
N ILE A 70 -6.59 -6.46 8.61
CA ILE A 70 -6.63 -5.04 9.01
C ILE A 70 -7.85 -4.77 9.88
N HIS A 71 -9.03 -5.26 9.52
CA HIS A 71 -10.22 -5.14 10.37
C HIS A 71 -9.99 -5.77 11.76
N GLY A 72 -9.37 -6.95 11.82
CA GLY A 72 -9.04 -7.59 13.10
C GLY A 72 -8.06 -6.77 13.94
N ALA A 73 -7.03 -6.20 13.30
CA ALA A 73 -6.07 -5.32 13.98
C ALA A 73 -6.72 -4.03 14.50
N MET A 74 -7.65 -3.45 13.73
CA MET A 74 -8.41 -2.27 14.16
C MET A 74 -9.26 -2.56 15.40
N GLN A 75 -9.97 -3.69 15.41
CA GLN A 75 -10.76 -4.11 16.57
C GLN A 75 -9.88 -4.34 17.82
N ALA A 76 -8.74 -5.01 17.65
CA ALA A 76 -7.82 -5.23 18.75
C ALA A 76 -7.24 -3.90 19.30
N ALA A 77 -6.94 -2.95 18.41
CA ALA A 77 -6.43 -1.62 18.81
C ALA A 77 -7.48 -0.81 19.59
N GLU A 78 -8.76 -0.95 19.27
CA GLU A 78 -9.86 -0.31 20.01
C GLU A 78 -10.05 -0.89 21.42
N GLU A 79 -9.89 -2.19 21.59
CA GLU A 79 -9.97 -2.84 22.91
C GLU A 79 -8.81 -2.42 23.83
N MET A 80 -7.70 -1.98 23.25
CA MET A 80 -6.48 -1.54 23.92
C MET A 80 -6.41 -0.02 24.13
N GLU A 81 -7.53 0.72 24.10
CA GLU A 81 -7.65 2.19 24.27
C GLU A 81 -7.14 2.74 25.65
N GLU A 82 -5.94 2.35 26.10
CA GLU A 82 -5.21 2.99 27.18
C GLU A 82 -4.31 4.14 26.67
N GLU A 83 -4.12 4.27 25.35
CA GLU A 83 -3.26 5.29 24.71
C GLU A 83 -4.06 6.44 24.07
N ASP A 84 -3.47 7.65 24.06
CA ASP A 84 -4.09 8.88 23.54
C ASP A 84 -4.33 8.87 22.00
N GLU A 85 -3.77 7.90 21.26
CA GLU A 85 -3.89 7.76 19.81
C GLU A 85 -3.98 6.27 19.40
N THR A 86 -5.10 5.85 18.80
CA THR A 86 -5.28 4.49 18.27
C THR A 86 -4.84 4.43 16.81
N ALA A 87 -3.86 3.61 16.47
CA ALA A 87 -3.38 3.49 15.10
C ALA A 87 -3.05 2.06 14.70
N VAL A 88 -3.33 1.72 13.44
CA VAL A 88 -2.90 0.48 12.77
C VAL A 88 -2.03 0.86 11.59
N ARG A 89 -0.85 0.24 11.47
CA ARG A 89 0.16 0.52 10.47
C ARG A 89 0.38 -0.68 9.57
N VAL A 90 0.08 -0.50 8.29
CA VAL A 90 0.19 -1.52 7.26
C VAL A 90 1.37 -1.21 6.34
N GLY A 91 2.38 -2.07 6.36
CA GLY A 91 3.51 -2.04 5.43
C GLY A 91 3.21 -2.85 4.18
N CYS A 92 3.35 -2.23 3.01
CA CYS A 92 3.26 -2.91 1.71
C CYS A 92 4.65 -2.90 1.07
N LEU A 93 5.33 -4.04 1.01
CA LEU A 93 6.71 -4.13 0.53
C LEU A 93 6.78 -4.66 -0.91
N CYS A 94 7.62 -4.06 -1.75
CA CYS A 94 8.03 -4.70 -3.00
C CYS A 94 9.50 -4.45 -3.32
N GLY A 95 9.96 -4.88 -4.50
CA GLY A 95 11.37 -4.81 -4.87
C GLY A 95 11.98 -3.41 -4.84
N SER A 96 11.29 -2.41 -5.40
CA SER A 96 11.79 -1.02 -5.50
C SER A 96 10.80 0.02 -4.97
N GLY A 97 9.69 -0.39 -4.35
CA GLY A 97 8.70 0.56 -3.83
C GLY A 97 7.94 1.39 -4.88
N HIS A 98 7.95 1.02 -6.17
CA HIS A 98 7.37 1.86 -7.24
C HIS A 98 6.11 1.29 -7.92
N HIS A 99 5.85 -0.02 -7.78
CA HIS A 99 4.88 -0.73 -8.63
C HIS A 99 3.90 -1.58 -7.81
N ARG A 100 4.32 -2.78 -7.40
CA ARG A 100 3.43 -3.75 -6.75
C ARG A 100 2.95 -3.28 -5.38
N SER A 101 3.87 -2.80 -4.54
CA SER A 101 3.50 -2.27 -3.22
C SER A 101 2.62 -1.04 -3.33
N VAL A 102 2.95 -0.10 -4.22
CA VAL A 102 2.15 1.10 -4.48
C VAL A 102 0.74 0.73 -4.97
N ALA A 103 0.64 -0.20 -5.93
CA ALA A 103 -0.66 -0.64 -6.46
C ALA A 103 -1.51 -1.33 -5.38
N PHE A 104 -0.89 -2.17 -4.55
CA PHE A 104 -1.57 -2.84 -3.44
C PHE A 104 -2.07 -1.84 -2.39
N SER A 105 -1.22 -0.91 -1.96
CA SER A 105 -1.61 0.13 -0.98
C SER A 105 -2.70 1.06 -1.52
N GLU A 106 -2.68 1.37 -2.82
CA GLU A 106 -3.72 2.16 -3.48
C GLU A 106 -5.07 1.45 -3.49
N HIS A 107 -5.08 0.12 -3.69
CA HIS A 107 -6.31 -0.67 -3.58
C HIS A 107 -6.83 -0.71 -2.15
N LEU A 108 -5.97 -0.97 -1.16
CA LEU A 108 -6.36 -0.96 0.25
C LEU A 108 -6.93 0.40 0.68
N ALA A 109 -6.31 1.51 0.27
CA ALA A 109 -6.79 2.85 0.61
C ALA A 109 -8.16 3.20 0.00
N GLN A 110 -8.61 2.47 -1.03
CA GLN A 110 -9.91 2.64 -1.68
C GLN A 110 -10.97 1.65 -1.15
N MET A 111 -10.60 0.73 -0.26
CA MET A 111 -11.55 -0.17 0.38
C MET A 111 -12.40 0.57 1.42
N GLU A 112 -13.53 -0.04 1.76
CA GLU A 112 -14.37 0.41 2.86
C GLU A 112 -13.74 0.04 4.20
N TRP A 113 -13.56 1.05 5.04
CA TRP A 113 -13.08 0.95 6.42
C TRP A 113 -14.12 1.58 7.35
N PRO A 114 -14.12 1.27 8.66
CA PRO A 114 -15.02 1.90 9.63
C PRO A 114 -14.96 3.43 9.59
N GLU A 115 -16.12 4.09 9.72
CA GLU A 115 -16.27 5.54 9.49
C GLU A 115 -15.47 6.42 10.47
N ASP A 116 -15.14 5.88 11.64
CA ASP A 116 -14.38 6.55 12.69
C ASP A 116 -12.86 6.41 12.53
N TRP A 117 -12.40 5.70 11.49
CA TRP A 117 -10.99 5.57 11.14
C TRP A 117 -10.61 6.42 9.93
N GLU A 118 -9.58 7.26 10.10
CA GLU A 118 -8.98 8.02 9.02
C GLU A 118 -7.91 7.20 8.31
N VAL A 119 -8.03 7.07 6.98
CA VAL A 119 -7.03 6.37 6.16
C VAL A 119 -5.94 7.34 5.71
N GLU A 120 -4.69 7.04 6.06
CA GLU A 120 -3.51 7.80 5.64
C GLU A 120 -2.62 6.95 4.71
N LEU A 121 -2.67 7.25 3.41
CA LEU A 121 -1.87 6.56 2.39
C LEU A 121 -0.53 7.27 2.15
N GLN A 122 0.57 6.53 2.23
CA GLN A 122 1.92 7.03 1.96
C GLN A 122 2.70 6.11 1.01
N HIS A 123 3.39 6.72 0.05
CA HIS A 123 4.33 6.02 -0.82
C HIS A 123 5.78 6.46 -0.54
N ARG A 124 6.46 5.74 0.34
CA ARG A 124 7.79 6.16 0.85
C ARG A 124 8.82 6.34 -0.27
N ASP A 125 8.94 5.36 -1.16
CA ASP A 125 9.99 5.35 -2.19
C ASP A 125 9.51 5.90 -3.53
N LEU A 126 8.26 6.36 -3.63
CA LEU A 126 7.71 6.92 -4.86
C LEU A 126 7.89 8.46 -4.93
N ALA A 127 9.16 8.87 -4.91
CA ALA A 127 9.54 10.27 -4.94
C ALA A 127 9.12 10.98 -6.25
N PRO A 128 8.96 12.33 -6.25
CA PRO A 128 8.61 13.09 -7.45
C PRO A 128 9.54 12.85 -8.65
N GLU A 129 10.82 12.59 -8.40
CA GLU A 129 11.84 12.33 -9.42
C GLU A 129 11.52 11.04 -10.18
N VAL A 130 11.14 9.98 -9.47
CA VAL A 130 10.72 8.70 -10.06
C VAL A 130 9.51 8.93 -10.96
N LYS A 131 8.51 9.66 -10.48
CA LYS A 131 7.30 9.97 -11.26
C LYS A 131 7.64 10.75 -12.53
N ARG A 132 8.54 11.74 -12.43
CA ARG A 132 9.02 12.55 -13.57
C ARG A 132 9.79 11.70 -14.59
N GLU A 133 10.63 10.78 -14.14
CA GLU A 133 11.35 9.86 -15.02
C GLU A 133 10.37 8.97 -15.81
N LYS A 134 9.41 8.34 -15.14
CA LYS A 134 8.37 7.51 -15.80
C LYS A 134 7.57 8.30 -16.82
N LYS A 135 7.22 9.55 -16.49
CA LYS A 135 6.53 10.45 -17.42
C LYS A 135 7.37 10.74 -18.67
N ARG A 136 8.65 11.09 -18.51
CA ARG A 136 9.57 11.35 -19.63
C ARG A 136 9.72 10.12 -20.53
N GLU A 137 9.87 8.93 -19.95
CA GLU A 137 9.96 7.68 -20.72
C GLU A 137 8.67 7.36 -21.48
N ARG A 138 7.51 7.71 -20.92
CA ARG A 138 6.23 7.56 -21.62
C ARG A 138 6.09 8.52 -22.80
N GLU A 139 6.57 9.75 -22.68
CA GLU A 139 6.52 10.77 -23.74
C GLU A 139 7.52 10.52 -24.88
N ARG A 140 8.50 9.63 -24.69
CA ARG A 140 9.49 9.24 -25.71
C ARG A 140 9.02 8.09 -26.62
N ARG A 141 7.94 7.40 -26.26
CA ARG A 141 7.40 6.26 -26.99
C ARG A 141 6.22 6.68 -27.86
#